data_AF-A0A444JD59-F1
#
_entry.id   AF-A0A444JD59-F1
#
_cell.length_a   1.000
_cell.length_b   1.000
_cell.length_c   1.000
_cell.angle_alpha   90.00
_cell.angle_beta   90.00
_cell.angle_gamma   90.00
#
_symmetry.space_group_name_H-M   'P 1'
#
loop_
_entity.id
_entity.type
_entity.pdbx_description
1 polymer ?
#
loop_
_entity_poly.entity_id
_entity_poly.type
_entity_poly.pdbx_seq_one_letter_code
_entity_poly.pdbx_strand_id
1 'polypeptide(L)'
;MRMLLLRFVLFFRERTGWMESQGIAKHRIILDPGVGFGKTLDHNLAILRNVAAFKQLGFPVLIGHSRKSFLEKLLGTPVAQRDCPTAIISALCAQQGADILRVHDVAKTVAAVRLAKELAQAPV
;
A
#
# COMPACT_ATOMS: atom_id res chain seq x y z
N MET A 1 -12.55 -1.76 -12.95
CA MET A 1 -11.28 -1.92 -12.19
C MET A 1 -10.03 -1.49 -12.96
N ARG A 2 -9.77 -2.01 -14.18
CA ARG A 2 -8.56 -1.68 -14.98
C ARG A 2 -8.37 -0.18 -15.28
N MET A 3 -9.46 0.54 -15.55
CA MET A 3 -9.43 2.00 -15.80
C MET A 3 -9.00 2.82 -14.57
N LEU A 4 -9.29 2.36 -13.35
CA LEU A 4 -8.95 3.09 -12.13
C LEU A 4 -7.45 2.99 -11.83
N LEU A 5 -6.87 1.79 -11.94
CA LEU A 5 -5.43 1.59 -11.75
C LEU A 5 -4.63 2.44 -12.74
N LEU A 6 -5.09 2.49 -14.00
CA LEU A 6 -4.47 3.31 -15.03
C LEU A 6 -4.44 4.80 -14.64
N ARG A 7 -5.53 5.33 -14.05
CA ARG A 7 -5.56 6.72 -13.57
C ARG A 7 -4.52 6.98 -12.48
N PHE A 8 -4.33 6.08 -11.53
CA PHE A 8 -3.28 6.22 -10.51
C PHE A 8 -1.87 6.19 -11.13
N VAL A 9 -1.62 5.26 -12.05
CA VAL A 9 -0.33 5.13 -12.73
C VAL A 9 -0.01 6.39 -13.54
N LEU A 10 -0.98 6.91 -14.30
CA LEU A 10 -0.81 8.14 -15.07
C LEU A 10 -0.55 9.33 -14.16
N PHE A 11 -1.32 9.48 -13.09
CA PHE A 11 -1.10 10.52 -12.09
C PHE A 11 0.32 10.46 -11.52
N PHE A 12 0.78 9.29 -11.08
CA PHE A 12 2.14 9.19 -10.54
C PHE A 12 3.20 9.54 -11.57
N ARG A 13 3.10 9.03 -12.81
CA ARG A 13 4.05 9.37 -13.87
C ARG A 13 4.12 10.87 -14.13
N GLU A 14 2.97 11.53 -14.19
CA GLU A 14 2.88 12.97 -14.38
C GLU A 14 3.54 13.72 -13.21
N ARG A 15 3.19 13.35 -11.97
CA ARG A 15 3.72 14.02 -10.77
C ARG A 15 5.21 13.79 -10.57
N THR A 16 5.71 12.59 -10.80
CA THR A 16 7.14 12.30 -10.69
C THR A 16 7.92 13.00 -11.79
N GLY A 17 7.42 12.99 -13.03
CA GLY A 17 8.07 13.71 -14.14
C GLY A 17 8.14 15.22 -13.89
N TRP A 18 7.08 15.81 -13.31
CA TRP A 18 7.10 17.20 -12.87
C TRP A 18 8.12 17.43 -11.74
N MET A 19 8.17 16.58 -10.71
CA MET A 19 9.14 16.71 -9.62
C MET A 19 10.60 16.62 -10.12
N GLU A 20 10.88 15.68 -11.01
CA GLU A 20 12.20 15.51 -11.62
C GLU A 20 12.58 16.73 -12.48
N SER A 21 11.63 17.34 -13.21
CA SER A 21 11.88 18.57 -13.98
C SER A 21 12.15 19.79 -13.09
N GLN A 22 11.69 19.77 -11.83
CA GLN A 22 12.04 20.77 -10.82
C GLN A 22 13.36 20.47 -10.09
N GLY A 23 14.11 19.45 -10.53
CA GLY A 23 15.41 19.09 -9.95
C GLY A 23 15.34 18.19 -8.71
N ILE A 24 14.18 17.62 -8.38
CA ILE A 24 14.07 16.64 -7.30
C ILE A 24 14.64 15.32 -7.79
N ALA A 25 15.76 14.90 -7.21
CA ALA A 25 16.40 13.63 -7.55
C ALA A 25 15.45 12.45 -7.30
N LYS A 26 15.39 11.51 -8.24
CA LYS A 26 14.51 10.33 -8.22
C LYS A 26 14.51 9.55 -6.91
N HIS A 27 15.68 9.35 -6.30
CA HIS A 27 15.85 8.61 -5.04
C HIS A 27 15.24 9.31 -3.81
N ARG A 28 14.85 10.59 -3.95
CA ARG A 28 14.14 11.37 -2.90
C ARG A 28 12.62 11.30 -3.04
N ILE A 29 12.10 10.58 -4.03
CA ILE A 29 10.68 10.47 -4.32
C ILE A 29 10.16 9.10 -3.85
N ILE A 30 9.04 9.10 -3.14
CA ILE A 30 8.33 7.91 -2.67
C ILE A 30 6.86 8.03 -3.12
N LEU A 31 6.27 6.94 -3.61
CA LEU A 31 4.87 6.91 -4.03
C LEU A 31 3.98 6.43 -2.89
N ASP A 32 2.91 7.17 -2.58
CA ASP A 32 1.82 6.71 -1.70
C ASP A 32 0.48 6.77 -2.45
N PRO A 33 -0.14 5.62 -2.79
CA PRO A 33 -1.46 5.54 -3.44
C PRO A 33 -2.62 6.12 -2.60
N GLY A 34 -2.40 6.38 -1.32
CA GLY A 34 -3.31 7.11 -0.45
C GLY A 34 -4.57 6.33 -0.09
N VAL A 35 -4.42 5.15 0.51
CA VAL A 35 -5.55 4.34 1.00
C VAL A 35 -6.38 5.15 2.02
N GLY A 36 -7.69 5.21 1.80
CA GLY A 36 -8.65 5.88 2.67
C GLY A 36 -8.70 7.41 2.55
N PHE A 37 -8.11 8.00 1.50
CA PHE A 37 -8.20 9.45 1.23
C PHE A 37 -9.14 9.72 0.06
N GLY A 38 -10.37 10.14 0.35
CA GLY A 38 -11.40 10.47 -0.66
C GLY A 38 -11.80 9.30 -1.56
N LYS A 39 -11.59 8.06 -1.09
CA LYS A 39 -11.70 6.83 -1.89
C LYS A 39 -12.86 5.95 -1.43
N THR A 40 -13.60 5.41 -2.40
CA THR A 40 -14.61 4.37 -2.16
C THR A 40 -13.97 3.08 -1.68
N LEU A 41 -14.77 2.13 -1.19
CA LEU A 41 -14.26 0.80 -0.81
C LEU A 41 -13.55 0.13 -2.01
N ASP A 42 -14.16 0.17 -3.19
CA ASP A 42 -13.58 -0.39 -4.42
C ASP A 42 -12.26 0.27 -4.79
N HIS A 43 -12.13 1.58 -4.60
CA HIS A 43 -10.86 2.27 -4.85
C HIS A 43 -9.76 1.79 -3.90
N ASN A 44 -10.07 1.63 -2.62
CA ASN A 44 -9.11 1.14 -1.63
C ASN A 44 -8.68 -0.29 -1.94
N LEU A 45 -9.64 -1.17 -2.24
CA LEU A 45 -9.35 -2.55 -2.61
C LEU A 45 -8.55 -2.65 -3.92
N ALA A 46 -8.86 -1.80 -4.92
CA ALA A 46 -8.10 -1.77 -6.16
C ALA A 46 -6.63 -1.37 -5.94
N ILE A 47 -6.36 -0.40 -5.07
CA ILE A 47 -4.99 -0.05 -4.67
C ILE A 47 -4.29 -1.24 -4.03
N LEU A 48 -4.89 -1.83 -3.00
CA LEU A 48 -4.28 -2.90 -2.20
C LEU A 48 -4.02 -4.18 -3.01
N ARG A 49 -4.84 -4.45 -4.03
CA ARG A 49 -4.67 -5.58 -4.97
C ARG A 49 -3.57 -5.36 -6.01
N ASN A 50 -3.10 -4.13 -6.20
CA ASN A 50 -2.22 -3.76 -7.31
C ASN A 50 -0.97 -3.02 -6.83
N VAL A 51 -0.48 -3.32 -5.62
CA VAL A 51 0.72 -2.67 -5.07
C VAL A 51 1.93 -2.87 -5.98
N ALA A 52 2.08 -4.07 -6.54
CA ALA A 52 3.16 -4.41 -7.47
C ALA A 52 3.18 -3.52 -8.73
N ALA A 53 2.01 -3.06 -9.20
CA ALA A 53 1.93 -2.17 -10.37
C ALA A 53 2.53 -0.78 -10.07
N PHE A 54 2.40 -0.28 -8.83
CA PHE A 54 3.06 0.97 -8.43
C PHE A 54 4.57 0.78 -8.29
N LYS A 55 5.00 -0.38 -7.79
CA LYS A 55 6.43 -0.71 -7.68
C LYS A 55 7.14 -0.73 -9.04
N GLN A 56 6.45 -1.18 -10.08
CA GLN A 56 6.95 -1.18 -11.47
C GLN A 56 7.22 0.22 -12.04
N LEU A 57 6.78 1.30 -11.38
CA LEU A 57 7.14 2.67 -11.77
C LEU A 57 8.60 3.03 -11.43
N GLY A 58 9.31 2.17 -10.70
CA GLY A 58 10.73 2.35 -10.40
C GLY A 58 11.00 3.33 -9.26
N PHE A 59 10.02 3.50 -8.35
CA PHE A 59 10.12 4.30 -7.13
C PHE A 59 9.82 3.43 -5.91
N PRO A 60 10.35 3.77 -4.72
CA PRO A 60 9.87 3.19 -3.47
C PRO A 60 8.38 3.45 -3.27
N VAL A 61 7.66 2.46 -2.74
CA VAL A 61 6.21 2.53 -2.49
C VAL A 61 5.92 2.45 -1.00
N LEU A 62 5.20 3.46 -0.49
CA LEU A 62 4.64 3.52 0.84
C LEU A 62 3.15 3.17 0.81
N ILE A 63 2.69 2.35 1.77
CA ILE A 63 1.26 2.07 1.95
C ILE A 63 0.80 2.52 3.35
N GLY A 64 -0.12 3.48 3.38
CA GLY A 64 -0.75 4.00 4.59
C GLY A 64 -2.19 3.51 4.81
N HIS A 65 -2.39 2.24 5.13
CA HIS A 65 -3.71 1.60 5.29
C HIS A 65 -4.19 1.44 6.74
N SER A 66 -3.32 1.70 7.73
CA SER A 66 -3.56 1.35 9.12
C SER A 66 -4.79 2.02 9.74
N ARG A 67 -5.65 1.20 10.37
CA ARG A 67 -6.89 1.58 11.09
C ARG A 67 -7.92 2.36 10.25
N LYS A 68 -7.76 2.39 8.92
CA LYS A 68 -8.64 3.16 8.03
C LYS A 68 -10.08 2.65 8.05
N SER A 69 -11.03 3.56 7.85
CA SER A 69 -12.47 3.32 7.95
C SER A 69 -13.03 2.33 6.92
N PHE A 70 -12.33 2.07 5.82
CA PHE A 70 -12.77 1.07 4.84
C PHE A 70 -12.87 -0.34 5.45
N LEU A 71 -12.10 -0.63 6.51
CA LEU A 71 -12.17 -1.91 7.24
C LEU A 71 -13.50 -2.12 7.95
N GLU A 72 -14.15 -1.03 8.39
CA GLU A 72 -15.50 -1.10 8.95
C GLU A 72 -16.52 -1.46 7.89
N LYS A 73 -16.43 -0.82 6.72
CA LYS A 73 -17.31 -1.09 5.58
C LYS A 73 -17.13 -2.50 5.03
N LEU A 74 -15.92 -3.06 5.13
CA LEU A 74 -15.59 -4.37 4.60
C LEU A 74 -15.86 -5.52 5.58
N LEU A 75 -15.52 -5.33 6.85
CA LEU A 75 -15.47 -6.41 7.86
C LEU A 75 -16.33 -6.12 9.10
N GLY A 76 -17.02 -4.98 9.15
CA GLY A 76 -17.73 -4.53 10.36
C GLY A 76 -16.80 -4.21 11.55
N THR A 77 -15.49 -4.08 11.32
CA THR A 77 -14.51 -3.98 12.40
C THR A 77 -14.44 -2.56 13.00
N PRO A 78 -14.77 -2.38 14.30
CA PRO A 78 -14.64 -1.10 14.98
C PRO A 78 -13.17 -0.70 15.11
N VAL A 79 -12.89 0.60 15.24
CA VAL A 79 -11.51 1.13 15.21
C VAL A 79 -10.56 0.43 16.19
N ALA A 80 -11.04 0.10 17.39
CA ALA A 80 -10.27 -0.58 18.44
C ALA A 80 -9.77 -1.98 18.05
N GLN A 81 -10.39 -2.62 17.06
CA GLN A 81 -10.07 -3.97 16.62
C GLN A 81 -9.37 -4.02 15.26
N ARG A 82 -9.02 -2.85 14.68
CA ARG A 82 -8.45 -2.78 13.31
C ARG A 82 -6.96 -3.13 13.22
N ASP A 83 -6.28 -3.40 14.33
CA ASP A 83 -4.85 -3.73 14.31
C ASP A 83 -4.58 -5.08 13.64
N CYS A 84 -5.40 -6.09 13.93
CA CYS A 84 -5.29 -7.41 13.29
C CYS A 84 -5.48 -7.35 11.76
N PRO A 85 -6.60 -6.81 11.21
CA PRO A 85 -6.74 -6.69 9.77
C PRO A 85 -5.71 -5.73 9.14
N THR A 86 -5.24 -4.71 9.87
CA THR A 86 -4.10 -3.88 9.42
C THR A 86 -2.85 -4.74 9.21
N ALA A 87 -2.50 -5.59 10.17
CA ALA A 87 -1.31 -6.42 10.09
C ALA A 87 -1.39 -7.44 8.94
N ILE A 88 -2.57 -8.03 8.71
CA ILE A 88 -2.83 -8.92 7.56
C ILE A 88 -2.58 -8.17 6.23
N ILE A 89 -3.17 -6.99 6.07
CA ILE A 89 -3.00 -6.19 4.85
C ILE A 89 -1.53 -5.77 4.67
N SER A 90 -0.85 -5.43 5.76
CA SER A 90 0.58 -5.09 5.74
C SER A 90 1.42 -6.22 5.17
N ALA A 91 1.18 -7.46 5.62
CA ALA A 91 1.86 -8.65 5.12
C ALA A 91 1.62 -8.86 3.61
N LEU A 92 0.37 -8.73 3.16
CA LEU A 92 0.01 -8.85 1.74
C LEU A 92 0.62 -7.74 0.87
N CYS A 93 0.72 -6.52 1.41
CA CYS A 93 1.37 -5.40 0.70
C CYS A 93 2.89 -5.61 0.60
N ALA A 94 3.52 -6.11 1.66
CA ALA A 94 4.94 -6.44 1.67
C ALA A 94 5.26 -7.54 0.64
N GLN A 95 4.45 -8.60 0.55
CA GLN A 95 4.59 -9.66 -0.46
C GLN A 95 4.46 -9.13 -1.90
N GLN A 96 3.68 -8.06 -2.11
CA GLN A 96 3.56 -7.38 -3.40
C GLN A 96 4.66 -6.35 -3.67
N GLY A 97 5.64 -6.19 -2.77
CA GLY A 97 6.79 -5.31 -2.97
C GLY A 97 6.63 -3.88 -2.44
N ALA A 98 5.71 -3.62 -1.50
CA ALA A 98 5.73 -2.36 -0.76
C ALA A 98 7.04 -2.21 0.03
N ASP A 99 7.68 -1.04 -0.06
CA ASP A 99 8.95 -0.75 0.61
C ASP A 99 8.72 -0.21 2.04
N ILE A 100 7.62 0.53 2.23
CA ILE A 100 7.32 1.19 3.51
C ILE A 100 5.86 0.94 3.88
N LEU A 101 5.63 0.55 5.14
CA LEU A 101 4.30 0.36 5.71
C LEU A 101 4.10 1.37 6.83
N ARG A 102 3.12 2.27 6.68
CA ARG A 102 2.78 3.27 7.70
C ARG A 102 1.68 2.73 8.61
N VAL A 103 2.06 2.32 9.82
CA VAL A 103 1.19 1.62 10.78
C VAL A 103 1.21 2.22 12.18
N HIS A 104 0.13 2.02 12.94
CA HIS A 104 0.05 2.40 14.35
C HIS A 104 0.60 1.31 15.27
N ASP A 105 0.25 0.04 15.03
CA ASP A 105 0.77 -1.11 15.79
C ASP A 105 1.94 -1.74 15.02
N VAL A 106 3.16 -1.31 15.38
CA VAL A 106 4.41 -1.78 14.76
C VAL A 106 4.67 -3.25 15.10
N ALA A 107 4.47 -3.65 16.35
CA ALA A 107 4.81 -4.99 16.82
C ALA A 107 4.02 -6.08 16.07
N LYS A 108 2.68 -5.93 15.97
CA LYS A 108 1.83 -6.88 15.22
C LYS A 108 2.15 -6.86 13.73
N THR A 109 2.41 -5.68 13.17
CA THR A 109 2.74 -5.55 11.74
C THR A 109 4.04 -6.26 11.40
N VAL A 110 5.09 -6.06 12.20
CA VAL A 110 6.40 -6.73 12.00
C VAL A 110 6.23 -8.25 12.10
N ALA A 111 5.49 -8.75 13.09
CA ALA A 111 5.24 -10.18 13.23
C ALA A 111 4.55 -10.76 11.98
N ALA A 112 3.47 -10.11 11.50
CA ALA A 112 2.74 -10.56 10.32
C ALA A 112 3.62 -10.55 9.05
N VAL A 113 4.38 -9.48 8.82
CA VAL A 113 5.27 -9.36 7.64
C VAL A 113 6.38 -10.42 7.69
N ARG A 114 7.00 -10.64 8.85
CA ARG A 114 8.05 -11.67 9.00
C ARG A 114 7.49 -13.07 8.73
N LEU A 115 6.37 -13.41 9.37
CA LEU A 115 5.71 -14.70 9.13
C LEU A 115 5.36 -14.92 7.65
N ALA A 116 4.74 -13.92 7.02
CA ALA A 116 4.37 -14.02 5.60
C ALA A 116 5.58 -14.13 4.67
N LYS A 117 6.74 -13.55 5.05
CA LYS A 117 8.00 -13.71 4.31
C LYS A 117 8.56 -15.12 4.43
N GLU A 118 8.62 -15.68 5.64
CA GLU A 118 9.12 -17.05 5.85
C GLU A 118 8.23 -18.09 5.13
N LEU A 119 6.91 -17.92 5.18
CA LEU A 119 5.96 -18.83 4.54
C LEU A 119 5.88 -18.71 3.01
N ALA A 120 6.35 -17.60 2.43
CA ALA A 120 6.35 -17.39 0.98
C ALA A 120 7.60 -17.95 0.29
N GLN A 121 8.56 -18.50 1.04
CA GLN A 121 9.72 -19.18 0.46
C GLN A 121 9.25 -20.41 -0.32
N ALA A 122 9.81 -20.62 -1.51
CA ALA A 122 9.48 -21.80 -2.31
C ALA A 122 9.77 -23.07 -1.50
N PRO A 123 8.92 -24.11 -1.57
CA PRO A 123 9.23 -25.38 -0.94
C PRO A 123 10.58 -25.88 -1.46
N VAL A 124 11.40 -26.39 -0.53
CA VAL A 124 12.70 -27.01 -0.80
C VAL A 124 12.54 -28.21 -1.72
#